data_AF-A0A7S1EB70-F1
#
_entry.id   AF-A0A7S1EB70-F1
#
_cell.length_a   1.000
_cell.length_b   1.000
_cell.length_c   1.000
_cell.angle_alpha   90.00
_cell.angle_beta   90.00
_cell.angle_gamma   90.00
#
_symmetry.space_group_name_H-M   'P 1'
#
loop_
_entity.id
_entity.type
_entity.pdbx_description
1 polymer ?
#
loop_
_entity_poly.entity_id
_entity_poly.type
_entity_poly.pdbx_seq_one_letter_code
_entity_poly.pdbx_strand_id
1 'polypeptide(L)'
;MTEQGEPAPAPVEEGPLAQRLESKAWKTRVDAYEELAKLFEGGDEGAVEEYAENLPKLLKDSNVNAQDKAIEAASAFARKAPTGTIARVAGAMMGVAVDKAFGQAKCKAKAQELAMLLIEAEAGEAVAEELIKGVGHKQPKVAGAAAESLRTAVEAFGLRAIGQQGKAVVKLSVAMFDSTNAAVRGEAKPIATELHKYMGAALRESFDNLRPAQQKDIDEAFAAAGKPAPTRKTRSAAAKAAAAAAAAAA
;
A
#
# COMPACT_ATOMS: atom_id res chain seq x y z
N MET A 1 0.38 9.88 51.05
CA MET A 1 0.83 9.52 49.70
C MET A 1 0.02 8.32 49.25
N THR A 2 -1.12 8.55 48.62
CA THR A 2 -1.92 7.47 48.01
C THR A 2 -1.42 7.27 46.60
N GLU A 3 -0.56 6.27 46.39
CA GLU A 3 -0.36 5.68 45.08
C GLU A 3 -1.67 5.01 44.67
N GLN A 4 -2.51 5.72 43.92
CA GLN A 4 -3.59 5.10 43.17
C GLN A 4 -2.91 4.27 42.08
N GLY A 5 -2.71 2.98 42.37
CA GLY A 5 -2.35 1.99 41.36
C GLY A 5 -3.34 2.09 40.22
N GLU A 6 -2.81 2.25 39.01
CA GLU A 6 -3.58 2.27 37.78
C GLU A 6 -4.52 1.05 37.75
N PRO A 7 -5.83 1.23 37.52
CA PRO A 7 -6.76 0.10 37.53
C PRO A 7 -6.29 -0.95 36.51
N ALA A 8 -6.29 -2.21 36.93
CA ALA A 8 -5.91 -3.32 36.07
C ALA A 8 -6.63 -3.22 34.73
N PRO A 9 -5.94 -3.46 33.59
CA PRO A 9 -6.56 -3.33 32.28
C PRO A 9 -7.81 -4.22 32.24
N ALA A 10 -8.92 -3.65 31.77
CA ALA A 10 -10.17 -4.40 31.63
C ALA A 10 -9.92 -5.72 30.87
N PRO A 11 -10.45 -6.85 31.36
CA PRO A 11 -10.24 -8.15 30.74
C PRO A 11 -10.76 -8.14 29.29
N VAL A 12 -10.11 -8.96 28.45
CA VAL A 12 -10.57 -9.20 27.08
C VAL A 12 -11.96 -9.85 27.16
N GLU A 13 -12.93 -9.24 26.49
CA GLU A 13 -14.30 -9.76 26.44
C GLU A 13 -14.32 -11.08 25.65
N GLU A 14 -14.95 -12.11 26.19
CA GLU A 14 -15.16 -13.38 25.50
C GLU A 14 -16.39 -13.31 24.57
N GLY A 15 -16.41 -14.12 23.51
CA GLY A 15 -17.58 -14.26 22.64
C GLY A 15 -17.24 -14.37 21.15
N PRO A 16 -18.27 -14.37 20.28
CA PRO A 16 -18.10 -14.48 18.84
C PRO A 16 -17.19 -13.38 18.29
N LEU A 17 -16.37 -13.72 17.28
CA LEU A 17 -15.40 -12.80 16.69
C LEU A 17 -16.06 -11.49 16.21
N ALA A 18 -17.20 -11.59 15.50
CA ALA A 18 -17.97 -10.45 15.04
C ALA A 18 -18.31 -9.44 16.17
N GLN A 19 -18.66 -9.91 17.36
CA GLN A 19 -18.95 -9.05 18.51
C GLN A 19 -17.67 -8.39 19.05
N ARG A 20 -16.58 -9.16 19.20
CA ARG A 20 -15.31 -8.65 19.72
C ARG A 20 -14.69 -7.60 18.81
N LEU A 21 -14.85 -7.71 17.49
CA LEU A 21 -14.42 -6.70 16.51
C LEU A 21 -15.10 -5.34 16.72
N GLU A 22 -16.31 -5.31 17.28
CA GLU A 22 -17.07 -4.08 17.55
C GLU A 22 -17.00 -3.61 19.01
N SER A 23 -16.22 -4.30 19.84
CA SER A 23 -16.11 -3.98 21.27
C SER A 23 -15.63 -2.55 21.50
N LYS A 24 -16.18 -1.90 22.53
CA LYS A 24 -15.69 -0.58 23.00
C LYS A 24 -14.27 -0.70 23.60
N ALA A 25 -13.91 -1.86 24.12
CA ALA A 25 -12.59 -2.12 24.67
C ALA A 25 -11.58 -2.36 23.53
N TRP A 26 -10.66 -1.40 23.32
CA TRP A 26 -9.65 -1.53 22.26
C TRP A 26 -8.73 -2.75 22.42
N LYS A 27 -8.54 -3.24 23.65
CA LYS A 27 -7.79 -4.48 23.92
C LYS A 27 -8.52 -5.72 23.41
N THR A 28 -9.84 -5.77 23.55
CA THR A 28 -10.67 -6.82 22.93
C THR A 28 -10.58 -6.76 21.42
N ARG A 29 -10.60 -5.56 20.82
CA ARG A 29 -10.43 -5.43 19.36
C ARG A 29 -9.04 -5.86 18.88
N VAL A 30 -7.98 -5.57 19.64
CA VAL A 30 -6.62 -6.06 19.36
C VAL A 30 -6.60 -7.58 19.29
N ASP A 31 -7.13 -8.25 20.32
CA ASP A 31 -7.23 -9.71 20.36
C ASP A 31 -8.03 -10.27 19.17
N ALA A 32 -9.19 -9.66 18.87
CA ALA A 32 -10.01 -10.04 17.73
C ALA A 32 -9.28 -9.87 16.38
N TYR A 33 -8.50 -8.81 16.20
CA TYR A 33 -7.72 -8.62 14.97
C TYR A 33 -6.57 -9.62 14.85
N GLU A 34 -5.95 -10.01 15.96
CA GLU A 34 -4.91 -11.05 15.96
C GLU A 34 -5.48 -12.43 15.63
N GLU A 35 -6.67 -12.75 16.13
CA GLU A 35 -7.40 -13.96 15.75
C GLU A 35 -7.79 -13.94 14.27
N LEU A 36 -8.36 -12.83 13.80
CA LEU A 36 -8.76 -12.67 12.40
C LEU A 36 -7.55 -12.78 11.46
N ALA A 37 -6.39 -12.23 11.84
CA ALA A 37 -5.15 -12.39 11.09
C ALA A 37 -4.76 -13.87 10.96
N LYS A 38 -4.82 -14.65 12.05
CA LYS A 38 -4.52 -16.09 12.03
C LYS A 38 -5.47 -16.87 11.14
N LEU A 39 -6.77 -16.56 11.15
CA LEU A 39 -7.75 -17.19 10.26
C LEU A 39 -7.40 -16.93 8.79
N PHE A 40 -7.08 -15.69 8.43
CA PHE A 40 -6.67 -15.36 7.07
C PHE A 40 -5.32 -15.99 6.68
N GLU A 41 -4.34 -16.05 7.59
CA GLU A 41 -3.06 -16.73 7.34
C GLU A 41 -3.23 -18.23 7.11
N GLY A 42 -4.17 -18.84 7.85
CA GLY A 42 -4.58 -20.23 7.70
C GLY A 42 -5.35 -20.51 6.41
N GLY A 43 -5.82 -19.48 5.70
CA GLY A 43 -6.62 -19.63 4.48
C GLY A 43 -8.06 -20.04 4.76
N ASP A 44 -8.62 -19.65 5.90
CA ASP A 44 -10.01 -19.93 6.25
C ASP A 44 -10.97 -19.21 5.28
N GLU A 45 -11.62 -19.98 4.40
CA GLU A 45 -12.53 -19.45 3.38
C GLU A 45 -13.79 -18.84 3.99
N GLY A 46 -14.30 -19.40 5.09
CA GLY A 46 -15.48 -18.89 5.78
C GLY A 46 -15.21 -17.53 6.41
N ALA A 47 -14.05 -17.36 7.05
CA ALA A 47 -13.61 -16.08 7.58
C ALA A 47 -13.42 -15.04 6.45
N VAL A 48 -12.87 -15.45 5.30
CA VAL A 48 -12.75 -14.58 4.12
C VAL A 48 -14.12 -14.13 3.62
N GLU A 49 -15.08 -15.04 3.51
CA GLU A 49 -16.44 -14.71 3.08
C GLU A 49 -17.15 -13.77 4.06
N GLU A 50 -17.02 -14.03 5.36
CA GLU A 50 -17.71 -13.28 6.41
C GLU A 50 -17.10 -11.89 6.65
N TYR A 51 -15.77 -11.74 6.64
CA TYR A 51 -15.10 -10.54 7.15
C TYR A 51 -14.40 -9.67 6.10
N ALA A 52 -14.31 -10.09 4.83
CA ALA A 52 -13.60 -9.30 3.80
C ALA A 52 -14.15 -7.87 3.65
N GLU A 53 -15.47 -7.71 3.64
CA GLU A 53 -16.13 -6.41 3.46
C GLU A 53 -16.00 -5.51 4.69
N ASN A 54 -15.69 -6.08 5.86
CA ASN A 54 -15.48 -5.33 7.09
C ASN A 54 -14.08 -4.72 7.17
N LEU A 55 -13.09 -5.25 6.44
CA LEU A 55 -11.68 -4.81 6.52
C LEU A 55 -11.48 -3.29 6.41
N PRO A 56 -12.10 -2.56 5.46
CA PRO A 56 -11.99 -1.09 5.41
C PRO A 56 -12.44 -0.40 6.71
N LYS A 57 -13.50 -0.92 7.37
CA LYS A 57 -13.99 -0.38 8.66
C LYS A 57 -12.94 -0.59 9.76
N LEU A 58 -12.30 -1.75 9.79
CA LEU A 58 -11.30 -2.09 10.82
C LEU A 58 -10.04 -1.22 10.70
N LEU A 59 -9.60 -0.89 9.48
CA LEU A 59 -8.44 -0.01 9.24
C LEU A 59 -8.63 1.43 9.73
N LYS A 60 -9.88 1.83 10.03
CA LYS A 60 -10.24 3.14 10.58
C LYS A 60 -10.24 3.16 12.12
N ASP A 61 -9.77 2.11 12.80
CA ASP A 61 -9.76 2.06 14.27
C ASP A 61 -9.08 3.30 14.87
N SER A 62 -9.75 3.94 15.83
CA SER A 62 -9.26 5.17 16.45
C SER A 62 -8.11 4.92 17.42
N ASN A 63 -7.92 3.69 17.88
CA ASN A 63 -6.80 3.32 18.73
C ASN A 63 -5.66 2.78 17.87
N VAL A 64 -4.49 3.44 17.91
CA VAL A 64 -3.34 3.08 17.07
C VAL A 64 -2.84 1.64 17.27
N ASN A 65 -2.99 1.05 18.47
CA ASN A 65 -2.58 -0.34 18.70
C ASN A 65 -3.56 -1.33 18.06
N ALA A 66 -4.85 -1.03 18.11
CA ALA A 66 -5.87 -1.81 17.43
C ALA A 66 -5.76 -1.64 15.90
N GLN A 67 -5.57 -0.41 15.42
CA GLN A 67 -5.34 -0.13 14.00
C GLN A 67 -4.12 -0.87 13.44
N ASP A 68 -3.02 -0.91 14.19
CA ASP A 68 -1.80 -1.66 13.83
C ASP A 68 -2.09 -3.14 13.59
N LYS A 69 -2.92 -3.76 14.44
CA LYS A 69 -3.36 -5.15 14.29
C LYS A 69 -4.41 -5.35 13.20
N ALA A 70 -5.29 -4.37 12.96
CA ALA A 70 -6.19 -4.41 11.82
C ALA A 70 -5.42 -4.41 10.48
N ILE A 71 -4.29 -3.69 10.39
CA ILE A 71 -3.42 -3.69 9.21
C ILE A 71 -2.71 -5.04 9.04
N GLU A 72 -2.30 -5.69 10.15
CA GLU A 72 -1.77 -7.07 10.11
C GLU A 72 -2.80 -8.05 9.57
N ALA A 73 -4.05 -8.00 10.06
CA ALA A 73 -5.15 -8.83 9.54
C ALA A 73 -5.43 -8.55 8.05
N ALA A 74 -5.49 -7.29 7.64
CA ALA A 74 -5.63 -6.91 6.23
C ALA A 74 -4.47 -7.42 5.35
N SER A 75 -3.25 -7.44 5.89
CA SER A 75 -2.08 -7.96 5.19
C SER A 75 -2.13 -9.48 5.04
N ALA A 76 -2.56 -10.20 6.07
CA ALA A 76 -2.82 -11.64 6.01
C ALA A 76 -3.87 -11.97 4.94
N PHE A 77 -4.99 -11.24 4.94
CA PHE A 77 -6.01 -11.33 3.90
C PHE A 77 -5.43 -11.11 2.50
N ALA A 78 -4.67 -10.03 2.29
CA ALA A 78 -4.06 -9.71 1.00
C ALA A 78 -3.04 -10.77 0.52
N ARG A 79 -2.47 -11.58 1.42
CA ARG A 79 -1.54 -12.68 1.07
C ARG A 79 -2.24 -13.96 0.64
N LYS A 80 -3.44 -14.24 1.19
CA LYS A 80 -4.07 -15.57 1.08
C LYS A 80 -5.43 -15.58 0.39
N ALA A 81 -6.23 -14.53 0.55
CA ALA A 81 -7.57 -14.50 -0.01
C ALA A 81 -7.56 -14.58 -1.56
N PRO A 82 -8.65 -15.06 -2.18
CA PRO A 82 -8.80 -15.06 -3.63
C PRO A 82 -8.72 -13.65 -4.21
N THR A 83 -8.04 -13.49 -5.35
CA THR A 83 -7.84 -12.18 -6.00
C THR A 83 -9.17 -11.50 -6.34
N GLY A 84 -10.21 -12.25 -6.72
CA GLY A 84 -11.54 -11.71 -6.96
C GLY A 84 -12.20 -11.09 -5.72
N THR A 85 -11.98 -11.67 -4.54
CA THR A 85 -12.47 -11.12 -3.26
C THR A 85 -11.65 -9.89 -2.86
N ILE A 86 -10.32 -9.96 -3.02
CA ILE A 86 -9.44 -8.81 -2.77
C ILE A 86 -9.82 -7.62 -3.66
N ALA A 87 -10.03 -7.84 -4.96
CA ALA A 87 -10.36 -6.79 -5.92
C ALA A 87 -11.62 -5.98 -5.53
N ARG A 88 -12.63 -6.62 -4.91
CA ARG A 88 -13.85 -5.93 -4.45
C ARG A 88 -13.59 -4.93 -3.31
N VAL A 89 -12.60 -5.17 -2.47
CA VAL A 89 -12.37 -4.38 -1.24
C VAL A 89 -11.09 -3.56 -1.26
N ALA A 90 -10.14 -3.87 -2.15
CA ALA A 90 -8.80 -3.27 -2.18
C ALA A 90 -8.80 -1.75 -2.27
N GLY A 91 -9.63 -1.16 -3.14
CA GLY A 91 -9.73 0.30 -3.26
C GLY A 91 -10.22 0.95 -1.96
N ALA A 92 -11.26 0.40 -1.34
CA ALA A 92 -11.78 0.91 -0.07
C ALA A 92 -10.77 0.74 1.07
N MET A 93 -10.10 -0.42 1.15
CA MET A 93 -9.03 -0.65 2.12
C MET A 93 -7.89 0.36 1.94
N MET A 94 -7.47 0.58 0.71
CA MET A 94 -6.35 1.47 0.43
C MET A 94 -6.70 2.93 0.71
N GLY A 95 -7.89 3.39 0.32
CA GLY A 95 -8.36 4.74 0.61
C GLY A 95 -8.41 5.03 2.12
N VAL A 96 -8.91 4.07 2.91
CA VAL A 96 -8.90 4.20 4.39
C VAL A 96 -7.48 4.19 4.93
N ALA A 97 -6.61 3.30 4.47
CA ALA A 97 -5.23 3.21 4.95
C ALA A 97 -4.41 4.48 4.62
N VAL A 98 -4.60 5.08 3.44
CA VAL A 98 -4.01 6.37 3.07
C VAL A 98 -4.48 7.46 4.04
N ASP A 99 -5.79 7.59 4.26
CA ASP A 99 -6.35 8.64 5.10
C ASP A 99 -6.01 8.46 6.60
N LYS A 100 -5.95 7.21 7.08
CA LYS A 100 -5.90 6.92 8.53
C LYS A 100 -4.61 6.31 9.04
N ALA A 101 -3.81 5.64 8.22
CA ALA A 101 -2.64 4.90 8.67
C ALA A 101 -1.31 5.51 8.18
N PHE A 102 -1.27 6.13 7.00
CA PHE A 102 -0.02 6.66 6.43
C PHE A 102 0.58 7.82 7.24
N GLY A 103 -0.26 8.58 7.95
CA GLY A 103 0.17 9.64 8.86
C GLY A 103 0.63 9.15 10.24
N GLN A 104 0.37 7.87 10.57
CA GLN A 104 0.63 7.30 11.89
C GLN A 104 1.99 6.59 11.90
N ALA A 105 2.92 7.06 12.72
CA ALA A 105 4.30 6.55 12.72
C ALA A 105 4.39 5.02 12.93
N LYS A 106 3.54 4.47 13.82
CA LYS A 106 3.49 3.03 14.10
C LYS A 106 2.92 2.20 12.94
N CYS A 107 1.94 2.74 12.24
CA CYS A 107 1.18 2.00 11.22
C CYS A 107 1.71 2.23 9.80
N LYS A 108 2.41 3.34 9.54
CA LYS A 108 2.84 3.79 8.21
C LYS A 108 3.50 2.66 7.43
N ALA A 109 4.56 2.05 7.96
CA ALA A 109 5.32 1.04 7.22
C ALA A 109 4.47 -0.18 6.83
N LYS A 110 3.62 -0.66 7.75
CA LYS A 110 2.71 -1.79 7.47
C LYS A 110 1.63 -1.42 6.46
N ALA A 111 1.11 -0.20 6.52
CA ALA A 111 0.12 0.29 5.56
C ALA A 111 0.72 0.44 4.15
N GLN A 112 1.99 0.85 4.03
CA GLN A 112 2.71 0.90 2.76
C GLN A 112 2.99 -0.51 2.22
N GLU A 113 3.35 -1.46 3.08
CA GLU A 113 3.51 -2.86 2.68
C GLU A 113 2.17 -3.49 2.26
N LEU A 114 1.06 -3.17 2.94
CA LEU A 114 -0.28 -3.58 2.54
C LEU A 114 -0.60 -3.14 1.10
N ALA A 115 -0.22 -1.93 0.70
CA ALA A 115 -0.38 -1.45 -0.68
C ALA A 115 0.33 -2.38 -1.68
N MET A 116 1.56 -2.81 -1.37
CA MET A 116 2.32 -3.70 -2.23
C MET A 116 1.74 -5.11 -2.29
N LEU A 117 1.22 -5.63 -1.15
CA LEU A 117 0.53 -6.94 -1.11
C LEU A 117 -0.75 -6.92 -1.94
N LEU A 118 -1.50 -5.82 -1.92
CA LEU A 118 -2.68 -5.66 -2.75
C LEU A 118 -2.32 -5.61 -4.25
N ILE A 119 -1.19 -4.97 -4.61
CA ILE A 119 -0.68 -4.99 -5.99
C ILE A 119 -0.28 -6.42 -6.40
N GLU A 120 0.40 -7.18 -5.52
CA GLU A 120 0.69 -8.60 -5.78
C GLU A 120 -0.58 -9.41 -6.05
N ALA A 121 -1.65 -9.09 -5.34
CA ALA A 121 -2.96 -9.71 -5.47
C ALA A 121 -3.81 -9.16 -6.64
N GLU A 122 -3.18 -8.58 -7.67
CA GLU A 122 -3.82 -8.09 -8.89
C GLU A 122 -4.72 -6.84 -8.70
N ALA A 123 -4.64 -6.16 -7.55
CA ALA A 123 -5.44 -4.96 -7.27
C ALA A 123 -4.68 -3.64 -7.53
N GLY A 124 -3.63 -3.67 -8.37
CA GLY A 124 -2.71 -2.55 -8.50
C GLY A 124 -3.31 -1.29 -9.13
N GLU A 125 -4.34 -1.41 -9.97
CA GLU A 125 -5.06 -0.25 -10.52
C GLU A 125 -5.79 0.53 -9.41
N ALA A 126 -6.54 -0.17 -8.55
CA ALA A 126 -7.26 0.44 -7.44
C ALA A 126 -6.30 1.03 -6.39
N VAL A 127 -5.19 0.34 -6.11
CA VAL A 127 -4.15 0.84 -5.20
C VAL A 127 -3.51 2.11 -5.74
N ALA A 128 -3.12 2.12 -7.02
CA ALA A 128 -2.48 3.29 -7.63
C ALA A 128 -3.42 4.50 -7.66
N GLU A 129 -4.72 4.29 -7.92
CA GLU A 129 -5.71 5.37 -7.88
C GLU A 129 -5.76 6.05 -6.50
N GLU A 130 -5.83 5.28 -5.42
CA GLU A 130 -5.87 5.82 -4.06
C GLU A 130 -4.54 6.45 -3.62
N LEU A 131 -3.40 5.90 -4.06
CA LEU A 131 -2.09 6.52 -3.83
C LEU A 131 -1.95 7.86 -4.56
N ILE A 132 -2.43 7.97 -5.80
CA ILE A 132 -2.47 9.23 -6.57
C ILE A 132 -3.28 10.29 -5.82
N LYS A 133 -4.47 9.95 -5.31
CA LYS A 133 -5.28 10.83 -4.45
C LYS A 133 -4.50 11.21 -3.19
N GLY A 134 -3.81 10.25 -2.58
CA GLY A 134 -2.98 10.42 -1.39
C GLY A 134 -1.85 11.42 -1.56
N VAL A 135 -1.19 11.49 -2.73
CA VAL A 135 -0.12 12.48 -3.00
C VAL A 135 -0.64 13.92 -2.90
N GLY A 136 -1.93 14.15 -3.21
CA GLY A 136 -2.61 15.44 -3.06
C GLY A 136 -3.17 15.71 -1.67
N HIS A 137 -2.87 14.87 -0.67
CA HIS A 137 -3.49 14.97 0.65
C HIS A 137 -3.04 16.22 1.43
N LYS A 138 -3.97 16.81 2.18
CA LYS A 138 -3.73 18.06 2.94
C LYS A 138 -2.71 17.90 4.06
N GLN A 139 -2.58 16.70 4.62
CA GLN A 139 -1.57 16.40 5.63
C GLN A 139 -0.24 16.03 4.97
N PRO A 140 0.86 16.78 5.20
CA PRO A 140 2.12 16.58 4.49
C PRO A 140 2.74 15.18 4.66
N LYS A 141 2.58 14.58 5.85
CA LYS A 141 3.10 13.22 6.15
C LYS A 141 2.41 12.15 5.31
N VAL A 142 1.09 12.26 5.15
CA VAL A 142 0.30 11.34 4.33
C VAL A 142 0.69 11.47 2.85
N ALA A 143 0.77 12.71 2.36
CA ALA A 143 1.16 12.99 0.98
C ALA A 143 2.57 12.47 0.64
N GLY A 144 3.53 12.66 1.54
CA GLY A 144 4.88 12.10 1.40
C GLY A 144 4.88 10.57 1.37
N ALA A 145 4.18 9.92 2.31
CA ALA A 145 4.09 8.46 2.36
C ALA A 145 3.41 7.87 1.12
N ALA A 146 2.38 8.54 0.58
CA ALA A 146 1.71 8.13 -0.66
C ALA A 146 2.61 8.25 -1.89
N ALA A 147 3.39 9.33 -1.99
CA ALA A 147 4.36 9.53 -3.07
C ALA A 147 5.46 8.45 -3.02
N GLU A 148 6.00 8.18 -1.84
CA GLU A 148 6.96 7.11 -1.60
C GLU A 148 6.39 5.74 -1.98
N SER A 149 5.15 5.42 -1.58
CA SER A 149 4.49 4.16 -1.94
C SER A 149 4.26 4.03 -3.45
N LEU A 150 3.92 5.12 -4.14
CA LEU A 150 3.72 5.09 -5.57
C LEU A 150 5.05 4.85 -6.33
N ARG A 151 6.14 5.48 -5.89
CA ARG A 151 7.49 5.17 -6.39
C ARG A 151 7.83 3.70 -6.15
N THR A 152 7.66 3.21 -4.92
CA THR A 152 7.96 1.81 -4.58
C THR A 152 7.12 0.83 -5.41
N ALA A 153 5.86 1.15 -5.72
CA ALA A 153 5.03 0.33 -6.62
C ALA A 153 5.62 0.25 -8.04
N VAL A 154 6.06 1.38 -8.61
CA VAL A 154 6.69 1.43 -9.94
C VAL A 154 8.01 0.68 -9.94
N GLU A 155 8.84 0.87 -8.92
CA GLU A 155 10.12 0.19 -8.77
C GLU A 155 9.94 -1.34 -8.67
N ALA A 156 9.06 -1.79 -7.76
CA ALA A 156 8.91 -3.20 -7.43
C ALA A 156 8.20 -4.01 -8.50
N PHE A 157 7.23 -3.42 -9.23
CA PHE A 157 6.36 -4.16 -10.15
C PHE A 157 6.38 -3.63 -11.60
N GLY A 158 6.74 -2.37 -11.79
CA GLY A 158 6.63 -1.67 -13.06
C GLY A 158 5.22 -1.22 -13.42
N LEU A 159 5.13 -0.50 -14.54
CA LEU A 159 3.90 0.17 -14.99
C LEU A 159 2.74 -0.78 -15.33
N ARG A 160 3.04 -2.03 -15.69
CA ARG A 160 1.99 -3.00 -16.06
C ARG A 160 1.10 -3.36 -14.86
N ALA A 161 1.67 -3.43 -13.65
CA ALA A 161 0.93 -3.87 -12.46
C ALA A 161 -0.05 -2.81 -11.95
N ILE A 162 0.15 -1.54 -12.28
CA ILE A 162 -0.75 -0.43 -11.91
C ILE A 162 -1.84 -0.14 -12.96
N GLY A 163 -1.96 -1.01 -13.98
CA GLY A 163 -3.05 -0.98 -14.95
C GLY A 163 -3.17 0.34 -15.70
N GLN A 164 -4.40 0.86 -15.81
CA GLN A 164 -4.68 2.10 -16.56
C GLN A 164 -4.11 3.36 -15.90
N GLN A 165 -3.65 3.29 -14.65
CA GLN A 165 -3.11 4.44 -13.92
C GLN A 165 -1.72 4.88 -14.40
N GLY A 166 -1.04 4.12 -15.26
CA GLY A 166 0.32 4.46 -15.71
C GLY A 166 0.47 5.88 -16.27
N LYS A 167 -0.49 6.35 -17.10
CA LYS A 167 -0.48 7.73 -17.62
C LYS A 167 -0.68 8.77 -16.52
N ALA A 168 -1.54 8.50 -15.56
CA ALA A 168 -1.78 9.38 -14.43
C ALA A 168 -0.55 9.48 -13.52
N VAL A 169 0.16 8.36 -13.30
CA VAL A 169 1.43 8.33 -12.56
C VAL A 169 2.52 9.15 -13.26
N VAL A 170 2.65 9.03 -14.60
CA VAL A 170 3.59 9.87 -15.37
C VAL A 170 3.25 11.35 -15.19
N LYS A 171 1.99 11.75 -15.41
CA LYS A 171 1.56 13.15 -15.23
C LYS A 171 1.82 13.65 -13.81
N LEU A 172 1.54 12.82 -12.80
CA LEU A 172 1.77 13.16 -11.40
C LEU A 172 3.26 13.34 -11.11
N SER A 173 4.13 12.47 -11.64
CA SER A 173 5.59 12.57 -11.44
C SER A 173 6.17 13.91 -11.90
N VAL A 174 5.66 14.46 -13.00
CA VAL A 174 6.02 15.81 -13.48
C VAL A 174 5.54 16.86 -12.50
N ALA A 175 4.27 16.81 -12.09
CA ALA A 175 3.68 17.78 -11.16
C ALA A 175 4.36 17.76 -9.76
N MET A 176 4.92 16.62 -9.35
CA MET A 176 5.61 16.48 -8.06
C MET A 176 6.84 17.39 -7.96
N PHE A 177 7.50 17.76 -9.07
CA PHE A 177 8.67 18.63 -9.07
C PHE A 177 8.40 20.04 -8.50
N ASP A 178 7.16 20.52 -8.66
CA ASP A 178 6.72 21.84 -8.19
C ASP A 178 5.79 21.75 -6.97
N SER A 179 5.67 20.57 -6.35
CA SER A 179 4.88 20.40 -5.13
C SER A 179 5.37 21.34 -4.03
N THR A 180 4.49 21.91 -3.23
CA THR A 180 4.90 22.70 -2.05
C THR A 180 5.36 21.80 -0.89
N ASN A 181 5.00 20.53 -0.91
CA ASN A 181 5.42 19.53 0.07
C ASN A 181 6.83 18.99 -0.26
N ALA A 182 7.78 19.20 0.64
CA ALA A 182 9.17 18.78 0.46
C ALA A 182 9.32 17.25 0.31
N ALA A 183 8.53 16.45 1.01
CA ALA A 183 8.59 14.99 0.88
C ALA A 183 8.10 14.54 -0.50
N VAL A 184 7.01 15.13 -0.99
CA VAL A 184 6.49 14.83 -2.35
C VAL A 184 7.48 15.28 -3.44
N ARG A 185 8.08 16.48 -3.31
CA ARG A 185 9.14 16.91 -4.23
C ARG A 185 10.35 15.99 -4.21
N GLY A 186 10.75 15.52 -3.03
CA GLY A 186 11.87 14.60 -2.86
C GLY A 186 11.68 13.30 -3.64
N GLU A 187 10.42 12.89 -3.84
CA GLU A 187 10.07 11.68 -4.59
C GLU A 187 9.94 11.89 -6.11
N ALA A 188 9.93 13.14 -6.59
CA ALA A 188 9.71 13.45 -8.01
C ALA A 188 10.81 12.90 -8.93
N LYS A 189 12.08 13.11 -8.57
CA LYS A 189 13.23 12.59 -9.32
C LYS A 189 13.36 11.06 -9.22
N PRO A 190 13.23 10.43 -8.03
CA PRO A 190 13.20 8.98 -7.90
C PRO A 190 12.13 8.31 -8.76
N ILE A 191 10.86 8.72 -8.66
CA ILE A 191 9.79 8.07 -9.44
C ILE A 191 9.97 8.29 -10.94
N ALA A 192 10.41 9.48 -11.38
CA ALA A 192 10.70 9.75 -12.78
C ALA A 192 11.81 8.83 -13.32
N THR A 193 12.87 8.62 -12.53
CA THR A 193 13.95 7.70 -12.88
C THR A 193 13.44 6.27 -13.04
N GLU A 194 12.61 5.78 -12.11
CA GLU A 194 12.01 4.44 -12.23
C GLU A 194 11.12 4.32 -13.47
N LEU A 195 10.28 5.32 -13.74
CA LEU A 195 9.46 5.36 -14.96
C LEU A 195 10.33 5.32 -16.23
N HIS A 196 11.47 6.02 -16.24
CA HIS A 196 12.37 6.05 -17.39
C HIS A 196 12.96 4.68 -17.70
N LYS A 197 13.29 3.88 -16.69
CA LYS A 197 13.76 2.50 -16.90
C LYS A 197 12.76 1.71 -17.77
N TYR A 198 11.46 1.88 -17.54
CA TYR A 198 10.41 1.14 -18.27
C TYR A 198 10.03 1.76 -19.62
N MET A 199 9.99 3.10 -19.70
CA MET A 199 9.49 3.82 -20.89
C MET A 199 10.59 4.29 -21.84
N GLY A 200 11.85 4.30 -21.39
CA GLY A 200 12.99 4.78 -22.14
C GLY A 200 12.84 6.25 -22.56
N ALA A 201 13.45 6.58 -23.71
CA ALA A 201 13.54 7.96 -24.22
C ALA A 201 12.17 8.64 -24.41
N ALA A 202 11.10 7.88 -24.67
CA ALA A 202 9.75 8.42 -24.85
C ALA A 202 9.22 9.16 -23.61
N LEU A 203 9.74 8.85 -22.41
CA LEU A 203 9.34 9.57 -21.20
C LEU A 203 9.88 11.01 -21.17
N ARG A 204 11.00 11.29 -21.85
CA ARG A 204 11.73 12.55 -21.71
C ARG A 204 10.89 13.77 -22.11
N GLU A 205 10.04 13.61 -23.13
CA GLU A 205 9.13 14.65 -23.61
C GLU A 205 8.15 15.12 -22.52
N SER A 206 7.80 14.24 -21.57
CA SER A 206 6.92 14.59 -20.45
C SER A 206 7.54 15.61 -19.49
N PHE A 207 8.87 15.77 -19.52
CA PHE A 207 9.64 16.62 -18.61
C PHE A 207 10.23 17.88 -19.28
N ASP A 208 9.84 18.18 -20.54
CA ASP A 208 10.38 19.30 -21.31
C ASP A 208 10.09 20.68 -20.70
N ASN A 209 9.04 20.82 -19.88
CA ASN A 209 8.64 22.10 -19.31
C ASN A 209 9.15 22.33 -17.87
N LEU A 210 10.07 21.47 -17.38
CA LEU A 210 10.72 21.69 -16.08
C LEU A 210 11.69 22.88 -16.13
N ARG A 211 12.04 23.44 -14.96
CA ARG A 211 13.05 24.50 -14.85
C ARG A 211 14.41 23.99 -15.31
N PRO A 212 15.32 24.83 -15.86
CA PRO A 212 16.59 24.37 -16.43
C PRO A 212 17.44 23.50 -15.49
N ALA A 213 17.48 23.82 -14.19
CA ALA A 213 18.19 23.01 -13.21
C ALA A 213 17.56 21.62 -13.03
N GLN A 214 16.23 21.52 -13.00
CA GLN A 214 15.51 20.26 -12.87
C GLN A 214 15.63 19.41 -14.15
N GLN A 215 15.63 20.05 -15.33
CA GLN A 215 15.89 19.37 -16.61
C GLN A 215 17.27 18.72 -16.61
N LYS A 216 18.31 19.48 -16.24
CA LYS A 216 19.66 18.95 -16.12
C LYS A 216 19.72 17.76 -15.15
N ASP A 217 19.12 17.92 -13.97
CA ASP A 217 19.12 16.87 -12.94
C ASP A 217 18.40 15.58 -13.38
N ILE A 218 17.32 15.71 -14.16
CA ILE A 218 16.59 14.54 -14.68
C ILE A 218 17.31 13.91 -15.87
N ASP A 219 17.93 14.71 -16.74
CA ASP A 219 18.73 14.23 -17.87
C ASP A 219 19.93 13.39 -17.38
N GLU A 220 20.63 13.86 -16.35
CA GLU A 220 21.72 13.09 -15.72
C GLU A 220 21.21 11.79 -15.08
N ALA A 221 20.03 11.82 -14.43
CA ALA A 221 19.46 10.63 -13.82
C ALA A 221 18.97 9.61 -14.85
N PHE A 222 18.40 10.08 -15.97
CA PHE A 222 17.96 9.22 -17.07
C PHE A 222 19.14 8.58 -17.78
N ALA A 223 20.21 9.33 -18.03
CA ALA A 223 21.44 8.79 -18.61
C ALA A 223 22.11 7.74 -17.70
N ALA A 224 22.02 7.90 -16.38
CA ALA A 224 22.52 6.95 -15.39
C ALA A 224 21.56 5.78 -15.09
N ALA A 225 20.33 5.83 -15.60
CA ALA A 225 19.32 4.82 -15.30
C ALA A 225 19.69 3.47 -15.93
N GLY A 226 19.71 2.43 -15.10
CA GLY A 226 19.86 1.06 -15.55
C GLY A 226 18.60 0.51 -16.23
N LYS A 227 18.60 -0.80 -16.49
CA LYS A 227 17.41 -1.50 -16.96
C LYS A 227 16.40 -1.68 -15.81
N PRO A 228 15.10 -1.84 -16.11
CA PRO A 228 14.12 -2.27 -15.11
C PRO A 228 14.54 -3.56 -14.42
N ALA A 229 14.46 -3.57 -13.09
CA ALA A 229 14.73 -4.74 -12.27
C ALA A 229 13.62 -4.91 -11.22
N PRO A 230 12.39 -5.26 -11.64
CA PRO A 230 11.27 -5.45 -10.72
C PRO A 230 11.59 -6.56 -9.70
N THR A 231 11.43 -6.24 -8.43
CA THR A 231 11.76 -7.12 -7.30
C THR A 231 10.59 -7.97 -6.83
N ARG A 232 9.35 -7.57 -7.16
CA ARG A 232 8.10 -8.25 -6.80
C ARG A 232 7.32 -8.61 -8.05
N LYS A 233 6.46 -9.62 -7.93
CA LYS A 233 5.63 -10.13 -9.04
C LYS A 233 4.19 -10.24 -8.58
N THR A 234 3.25 -9.90 -9.46
CA THR A 234 1.85 -10.25 -9.23
C THR A 234 1.67 -11.76 -9.20
N ARG A 235 0.63 -12.26 -8.53
CA ARG A 235 0.39 -13.70 -8.39
C ARG A 235 0.31 -14.41 -9.74
N SER A 236 -0.33 -13.79 -10.74
CA SER A 236 -0.38 -14.33 -12.10
C SER A 236 1.01 -14.34 -12.77
N ALA A 237 1.82 -13.30 -12.60
CA ALA A 237 3.18 -13.24 -13.13
C ALA A 237 4.10 -14.26 -12.45
N ALA A 238 3.95 -14.47 -11.14
CA ALA A 238 4.68 -15.51 -10.40
C ALA A 238 4.29 -16.92 -10.86
N ALA A 239 2.99 -17.19 -11.02
CA ALA A 239 2.50 -18.48 -11.53
C ALA A 239 3.01 -18.77 -12.95
N LYS A 240 3.00 -17.78 -13.85
CA LYS A 240 3.54 -17.92 -15.20
C LYS A 240 5.04 -18.20 -15.20
N ALA A 241 5.80 -17.53 -14.34
CA ALA A 241 7.24 -17.76 -14.22
C ALA A 241 7.55 -19.18 -13.68
N ALA A 242 6.79 -19.66 -12.70
CA ALA A 242 6.91 -21.02 -12.18
C ALA A 242 6.59 -22.08 -13.25
N ALA A 243 5.51 -21.88 -14.01
CA ALA A 243 5.13 -22.78 -15.09
C ALA A 243 6.19 -22.83 -16.21
N ALA A 244 6.75 -21.68 -16.60
CA ALA A 244 7.83 -21.62 -17.60
C ALA A 244 9.11 -22.33 -17.12
N ALA A 245 9.47 -22.18 -15.84
CA ALA A 245 10.62 -22.87 -15.25
C ALA A 245 10.41 -24.39 -15.21
N ALA A 246 9.21 -24.85 -14.84
CA ALA A 246 8.87 -26.27 -14.85
C ALA A 246 8.92 -26.87 -16.27
N ALA A 247 8.43 -26.14 -17.27
CA ALA A 247 8.48 -26.56 -18.67
C ALA A 247 9.89 -26.61 -19.26
N ALA A 248 10.81 -25.75 -18.78
CA ALA A 248 12.22 -25.78 -19.21
C ALA A 248 13.05 -26.87 -18.52
N ALA A 249 12.55 -27.44 -17.42
CA ALA A 249 13.19 -28.52 -16.69
C ALA A 249 12.66 -29.92 -17.07
N ALA A 250 11.61 -29.99 -17.89
CA ALA A 250 11.01 -31.20 -18.45
C ALA A 250 11.56 -31.48 -19.85
#